data_AF-A0A318M317-F1
#
_entry.id   AF-A0A318M317-F1
#
_cell.length_a   1.000
_cell.length_b   1.000
_cell.length_c   1.000
_cell.angle_alpha   90.00
_cell.angle_beta   90.00
_cell.angle_gamma   90.00
#
_symmetry.space_group_name_H-M   'P 1'
#
loop_
_entity.id
_entity.type
_entity.pdbx_description
1 polymer ?
#
loop_
_entity_poly.entity_id
_entity_poly.type
_entity_poly.pdbx_seq_one_letter_code
_entity_poly.pdbx_strand_id
1 'polypeptide(L)'
;MSADEHEDRDSKDQDLPDSGHHLSEEEVERALASFEAEFNENQDQVDHPARSDSSVDPAGSSGSAVDNETGLNSGSADESSAKPDEAHGVAADFDQELEGLIGNRAKAAVMVTRLASAELLAAFCQISDISAWCVQAREGAVAVLRNLDGGGPEAAIRDLTTVVSGLSAILAVNRADKLEATLWISGQSGQTLAPPILFAATADFVEDLMIGTTTVDRLRQDGATIFDSGEYDREKAMGIIASHTRFGAGGSTRKGRVE
;
A
#
# COMPACT_ATOMS: atom_id res chain seq x y z
N MET A 1 -13.91 39.01 61.00
CA MET A 1 -13.64 38.76 59.57
C MET A 1 -13.67 37.24 59.44
N SER A 2 -14.82 36.60 59.63
CA SER A 2 -16.07 36.76 58.85
C SER A 2 -15.78 36.29 57.42
N ALA A 3 -16.08 35.05 57.06
CA ALA A 3 -17.42 34.51 56.80
C ALA A 3 -17.97 35.06 55.48
N ASP A 4 -17.95 34.19 54.46
CA ASP A 4 -18.68 34.33 53.20
C ASP A 4 -19.45 33.01 53.01
N GLU A 5 -20.78 33.11 53.10
CA GLU A 5 -21.76 32.10 52.74
C GLU A 5 -22.49 32.57 51.48
N HIS A 6 -22.74 31.66 50.55
CA HIS A 6 -23.92 31.55 49.66
C HIS A 6 -23.54 30.54 48.54
N GLU A 7 -24.11 29.34 48.51
CA GLU A 7 -25.50 28.99 48.14
C GLU A 7 -25.79 29.13 46.64
N ASP A 8 -26.03 27.96 46.05
CA ASP A 8 -27.07 27.63 45.08
C ASP A 8 -27.37 28.57 43.92
N ARG A 9 -26.98 28.12 42.72
CA ARG A 9 -27.81 28.29 41.52
C ARG A 9 -27.91 27.00 40.72
N ASP A 10 -29.16 26.56 40.56
CA ASP A 10 -29.62 25.47 39.70
C ASP A 10 -28.75 25.24 38.46
N SER A 11 -28.15 24.05 38.39
CA SER A 11 -27.74 23.47 37.12
C SER A 11 -29.00 23.01 36.39
N LYS A 12 -29.68 23.96 35.77
CA LYS A 12 -30.92 23.74 35.04
C LYS A 12 -30.64 22.82 33.86
N ASP A 13 -31.18 21.61 33.92
CA ASP A 13 -31.20 20.67 32.80
C ASP A 13 -31.66 21.41 31.54
N GLN A 14 -30.80 21.45 30.54
CA GLN A 14 -31.13 21.98 29.23
C GLN A 14 -31.65 20.79 28.42
N ASP A 15 -32.97 20.71 28.31
CA ASP A 15 -33.64 19.80 27.39
C ASP A 15 -33.02 19.97 26.00
N LEU A 16 -32.20 18.99 25.62
CA LEU A 16 -31.77 18.82 24.23
C LEU A 16 -33.06 18.59 23.43
N PRO A 17 -33.35 19.37 22.37
CA PRO A 17 -34.40 18.98 21.46
C PRO A 17 -33.95 17.68 20.78
N ASP A 18 -34.56 16.57 21.20
CA ASP A 18 -34.48 15.30 20.47
C ASP A 18 -35.14 15.52 19.11
N SER A 19 -34.34 16.03 18.16
CA SER A 19 -34.67 16.06 16.75
C SER A 19 -34.52 14.67 16.13
N GLY A 20 -35.03 13.65 16.83
CA GLY A 20 -35.38 12.39 16.25
C GLY A 20 -36.41 12.65 15.17
N HIS A 21 -36.00 12.50 13.92
CA HIS A 21 -36.92 12.25 12.82
C HIS A 21 -37.55 10.86 13.05
N HIS A 22 -38.47 10.77 14.01
CA HIS A 22 -39.36 9.64 14.15
C HIS A 22 -40.26 9.68 12.92
N LEU A 23 -39.89 8.92 11.88
CA LEU A 23 -40.74 8.72 10.71
C LEU A 23 -42.10 8.27 11.21
N SER A 24 -43.15 9.01 10.85
CA SER A 24 -44.51 8.62 11.26
C SER A 24 -44.85 7.24 10.68
N GLU A 25 -45.58 6.42 11.43
CA GLU A 25 -45.97 5.08 10.96
C GLU A 25 -46.69 5.13 9.60
N GLU A 26 -47.45 6.20 9.35
CA GLU A 26 -48.10 6.49 8.05
C GLU A 26 -47.09 6.73 6.91
N GLU A 27 -45.95 7.38 7.17
CA GLU A 27 -44.92 7.64 6.16
C GLU A 27 -44.14 6.35 5.81
N VAL A 28 -43.91 5.49 6.81
CA VAL A 28 -43.35 4.15 6.62
C VAL A 28 -44.32 3.25 5.85
N GLU A 29 -45.61 3.28 6.18
CA GLU A 29 -46.65 2.52 5.47
C GLU A 29 -46.79 2.97 4.01
N ARG A 30 -46.73 4.27 3.72
CA ARG A 30 -46.72 4.78 2.34
C ARG A 30 -45.47 4.37 1.55
N ALA A 31 -44.30 4.37 2.18
CA ALA A 31 -43.06 3.92 1.54
C ALA A 31 -43.12 2.43 1.19
N LEU A 32 -43.64 1.59 2.10
CA LEU A 32 -43.86 0.16 1.87
C LEU A 32 -44.91 -0.09 0.76
N ALA A 33 -46.05 0.60 0.80
CA ALA A 33 -47.09 0.46 -0.22
C ALA A 33 -46.62 0.91 -1.61
N SER A 34 -45.78 1.94 -1.70
CA SER A 34 -45.17 2.37 -2.98
C SER A 34 -44.22 1.29 -3.53
N PHE A 35 -43.44 0.64 -2.67
CA PHE A 35 -42.51 -0.41 -3.06
C PHE A 35 -43.23 -1.69 -3.50
N GLU A 36 -44.31 -2.08 -2.79
CA GLU A 36 -45.12 -3.24 -3.13
C GLU A 36 -45.91 -3.03 -4.45
N ALA A 37 -46.36 -1.80 -4.71
CA ALA A 37 -46.96 -1.43 -6.00
C ALA A 37 -45.96 -1.55 -7.16
N GLU A 38 -44.73 -1.05 -7.01
CA GLU A 38 -43.69 -1.10 -8.04
C GLU A 38 -43.20 -2.54 -8.33
N PHE A 39 -43.26 -3.42 -7.33
CA PHE A 39 -42.94 -4.85 -7.50
C PHE A 39 -44.04 -5.62 -8.24
N ASN A 40 -45.31 -5.33 -7.97
CA ASN A 40 -46.45 -5.92 -8.70
C ASN A 40 -46.59 -5.36 -10.12
N GLU A 41 -46.34 -4.07 -10.35
CA GLU A 41 -46.43 -3.44 -11.68
C GLU A 41 -45.40 -4.03 -12.66
N ASN A 42 -44.24 -4.49 -12.17
CA ASN A 42 -43.26 -5.22 -12.97
C ASN A 42 -43.59 -6.72 -13.16
N GLN A 43 -44.57 -7.28 -12.42
CA GLN A 43 -44.96 -8.69 -12.55
C GLN A 43 -46.05 -8.91 -13.61
N ASP A 44 -46.89 -7.90 -13.87
CA ASP A 44 -47.94 -7.92 -14.90
C ASP A 44 -47.45 -7.54 -16.32
N GLN A 45 -46.15 -7.23 -16.51
CA GLN A 45 -45.58 -6.87 -17.82
C GLN A 45 -44.66 -7.96 -18.42
N VAL A 46 -44.99 -9.24 -18.22
CA VAL A 46 -44.30 -10.38 -18.85
C VAL A 46 -45.27 -11.37 -19.51
N ASP A 47 -46.20 -10.89 -20.34
CA ASP A 47 -46.97 -11.80 -21.21
C ASP A 47 -47.49 -11.16 -22.52
N HIS A 48 -46.75 -11.32 -23.63
CA HIS A 48 -47.33 -11.46 -24.98
C HIS A 48 -46.31 -12.09 -25.97
N PRO A 49 -46.77 -12.81 -27.02
CA PRO A 49 -46.29 -14.18 -27.14
C PRO A 49 -45.61 -14.57 -28.46
N ALA A 50 -44.90 -15.71 -28.37
CA ALA A 50 -44.67 -16.72 -29.40
C ALA A 50 -43.87 -16.37 -30.68
N ARG A 51 -42.66 -16.94 -30.77
CA ARG A 51 -42.28 -17.87 -31.86
C ARG A 51 -41.10 -18.78 -31.45
N SER A 52 -41.41 -20.07 -31.21
CA SER A 52 -40.58 -21.29 -31.42
C SER A 52 -39.04 -21.16 -31.37
N ASP A 53 -38.31 -21.90 -30.53
CA ASP A 53 -38.29 -23.38 -30.53
C ASP A 53 -37.77 -24.03 -29.21
N SER A 54 -38.15 -25.30 -28.99
CA SER A 54 -37.58 -26.36 -28.11
C SER A 54 -36.81 -25.97 -26.82
N SER A 55 -37.40 -26.19 -25.62
CA SER A 55 -37.14 -27.33 -24.69
C SER A 55 -35.81 -27.27 -23.89
N VAL A 56 -35.72 -27.45 -22.57
CA VAL A 56 -36.42 -28.41 -21.67
C VAL A 56 -36.54 -27.87 -20.22
N ASP A 57 -37.28 -28.60 -19.38
CA ASP A 57 -37.69 -28.32 -17.99
C ASP A 57 -36.56 -28.01 -16.97
N PRO A 58 -36.91 -27.46 -15.79
CA PRO A 58 -37.11 -28.38 -14.66
C PRO A 58 -38.38 -28.14 -13.83
N ALA A 59 -38.97 -29.25 -13.38
CA ALA A 59 -40.08 -29.26 -12.42
C ALA A 59 -39.60 -28.88 -11.01
N GLY A 60 -40.44 -28.17 -10.26
CA GLY A 60 -40.17 -27.85 -8.86
C GLY A 60 -40.55 -28.97 -7.88
N SER A 61 -39.99 -28.90 -6.67
CA SER A 61 -40.66 -29.34 -5.45
C SER A 61 -40.01 -28.71 -4.23
N SER A 62 -40.84 -28.25 -3.29
CA SER A 62 -40.44 -27.90 -1.93
C SER A 62 -39.91 -29.12 -1.17
N GLY A 63 -39.11 -28.89 -0.12
CA GLY A 63 -38.74 -29.94 0.85
C GLY A 63 -37.65 -29.50 1.83
N SER A 64 -38.02 -29.27 3.09
CA SER A 64 -37.08 -28.93 4.17
C SER A 64 -36.34 -30.16 4.73
N ALA A 65 -35.20 -29.87 5.38
CA ALA A 65 -34.44 -30.70 6.33
C ALA A 65 -33.70 -31.94 5.78
N VAL A 66 -32.38 -31.96 6.00
CA VAL A 66 -31.71 -32.83 7.00
C VAL A 66 -30.29 -32.32 7.27
N ASP A 67 -29.78 -32.57 8.47
CA ASP A 67 -28.34 -32.61 8.83
C ASP A 67 -27.60 -33.64 7.93
N ASN A 68 -26.27 -33.62 7.70
CA ASN A 68 -25.25 -33.64 8.75
C ASN A 68 -23.77 -33.48 8.28
N GLU A 69 -22.90 -33.48 9.28
CA GLU A 69 -21.42 -33.63 9.35
C GLU A 69 -20.45 -33.48 8.15
N THR A 70 -19.59 -32.47 8.31
CA THR A 70 -18.11 -32.48 8.14
C THR A 70 -17.44 -33.70 7.48
N GLY A 71 -16.76 -33.47 6.34
CA GLY A 71 -15.90 -34.50 5.72
C GLY A 71 -15.03 -34.03 4.54
N LEU A 72 -14.15 -33.03 4.72
CA LEU A 72 -13.17 -32.65 3.70
C LEU A 72 -11.88 -33.45 3.85
N ASN A 73 -11.74 -34.54 3.07
CA ASN A 73 -10.48 -35.25 2.90
C ASN A 73 -9.76 -34.78 1.63
N SER A 74 -8.48 -34.45 1.74
CA SER A 74 -7.64 -33.96 0.65
C SER A 74 -7.22 -35.07 -0.34
N GLY A 75 -7.03 -34.69 -1.60
CA GLY A 75 -6.48 -35.53 -2.67
C GLY A 75 -5.80 -34.65 -3.73
N SER A 76 -4.58 -35.02 -4.14
CA SER A 76 -3.63 -34.17 -4.87
C SER A 76 -3.27 -34.67 -6.28
N ALA A 77 -2.62 -33.79 -7.06
CA ALA A 77 -1.95 -34.02 -8.38
C ALA A 77 -2.90 -34.20 -9.59
N ASP A 78 -2.86 -33.41 -10.69
CA ASP A 78 -1.83 -33.12 -11.74
C ASP A 78 -2.37 -33.72 -13.09
N GLU A 79 -2.09 -33.29 -14.34
CA GLU A 79 -1.02 -32.47 -14.96
C GLU A 79 -1.56 -31.66 -16.18
N SER A 80 -0.72 -30.75 -16.71
CA SER A 80 -0.58 -30.28 -18.11
C SER A 80 -1.67 -29.49 -18.90
N SER A 81 -1.35 -28.19 -19.07
CA SER A 81 -1.18 -27.50 -20.38
C SER A 81 -2.39 -27.08 -21.25
N ALA A 82 -2.85 -25.82 -21.06
CA ALA A 82 -3.32 -24.95 -22.15
C ALA A 82 -3.11 -23.46 -21.81
N LYS A 83 -2.92 -22.62 -22.84
CA LYS A 83 -2.44 -21.22 -22.83
C LYS A 83 -3.13 -20.26 -21.81
N PRO A 84 -2.40 -19.24 -21.31
CA PRO A 84 -3.00 -18.09 -20.62
C PRO A 84 -3.72 -17.17 -21.62
N ASP A 85 -4.63 -16.31 -21.14
CA ASP A 85 -4.70 -14.87 -21.48
C ASP A 85 -5.93 -14.16 -20.86
N GLU A 86 -5.79 -12.84 -20.63
CA GLU A 86 -6.79 -11.84 -20.22
C GLU A 86 -7.54 -12.01 -18.88
N ALA A 87 -8.32 -13.09 -18.67
CA ALA A 87 -9.37 -13.10 -17.64
C ALA A 87 -8.87 -13.06 -16.17
N HIS A 88 -7.72 -13.66 -15.87
CA HIS A 88 -7.10 -13.61 -14.53
C HIS A 88 -6.26 -12.35 -14.30
N GLY A 89 -5.76 -11.69 -15.36
CA GLY A 89 -4.99 -10.46 -15.23
C GLY A 89 -5.87 -9.31 -14.74
N VAL A 90 -7.07 -9.19 -15.33
CA VAL A 90 -8.06 -8.18 -14.93
C VAL A 90 -8.54 -8.37 -13.49
N ALA A 91 -8.75 -9.61 -13.04
CA ALA A 91 -9.13 -9.88 -11.65
C ALA A 91 -8.01 -9.50 -10.66
N ALA A 92 -6.76 -9.87 -10.95
CA ALA A 92 -5.61 -9.52 -10.11
C ALA A 92 -5.34 -8.01 -10.07
N ASP A 93 -5.59 -7.28 -11.16
CA ASP A 93 -5.47 -5.82 -11.22
C ASP A 93 -6.59 -5.12 -10.41
N PHE A 94 -7.83 -5.61 -10.49
CA PHE A 94 -8.93 -5.13 -9.64
C PHE A 94 -8.71 -5.45 -8.15
N ASP A 95 -8.23 -6.64 -7.81
CA ASP A 95 -7.89 -6.98 -6.43
C ASP A 95 -6.73 -6.10 -5.92
N GLN A 96 -5.72 -5.83 -6.75
CA GLN A 96 -4.61 -4.93 -6.42
C GLN A 96 -5.06 -3.46 -6.29
N GLU A 97 -6.02 -2.98 -7.09
CA GLU A 97 -6.63 -1.66 -6.94
C GLU A 97 -7.48 -1.60 -5.66
N LEU A 98 -8.23 -2.65 -5.33
CA LEU A 98 -9.05 -2.75 -4.13
C LEU A 98 -8.19 -2.84 -2.85
N GLU A 99 -7.11 -3.63 -2.84
CA GLU A 99 -6.12 -3.64 -1.76
C GLU A 99 -5.42 -2.29 -1.61
N GLY A 100 -5.18 -1.61 -2.73
CA GLY A 100 -4.66 -0.25 -2.78
C GLY A 100 -5.64 0.78 -2.18
N LEU A 101 -6.94 0.59 -2.37
CA LEU A 101 -8.02 1.42 -1.82
C LEU A 101 -8.30 1.14 -0.33
N ILE A 102 -8.19 -0.12 0.10
CA ILE A 102 -8.23 -0.54 1.51
C ILE A 102 -6.96 -0.10 2.26
N GLY A 103 -5.86 0.18 1.53
CA GLY A 103 -4.57 0.60 2.07
C GLY A 103 -3.64 -0.55 2.49
N ASN A 104 -4.08 -1.80 2.27
CA ASN A 104 -3.29 -3.01 2.54
C ASN A 104 -2.09 -3.13 1.62
N ARG A 105 -2.14 -2.56 0.41
CA ARG A 105 -1.04 -2.50 -0.55
C ARG A 105 -0.70 -1.05 -0.89
N ALA A 106 0.58 -0.74 -1.02
CA ALA A 106 1.02 0.57 -1.48
C ALA A 106 0.94 0.65 -3.02
N LYS A 107 0.54 1.82 -3.54
CA LYS A 107 0.63 2.14 -4.97
C LYS A 107 2.08 2.36 -5.39
N ALA A 108 2.88 2.97 -4.52
CA ALA A 108 4.31 3.18 -4.69
C ALA A 108 5.02 3.26 -3.33
N ALA A 109 6.26 2.80 -3.25
CA ALA A 109 7.12 3.00 -2.10
C ALA A 109 8.58 3.22 -2.50
N VAL A 110 9.22 4.23 -1.92
CA VAL A 110 10.62 4.59 -2.19
C VAL A 110 11.38 4.89 -0.90
N MET A 111 12.63 4.45 -0.83
CA MET A 111 13.57 4.84 0.21
C MET A 111 14.57 5.85 -0.35
N VAL A 112 14.53 7.09 0.13
CA VAL A 112 15.46 8.15 -0.27
C VAL A 112 16.61 8.21 0.73
N THR A 113 17.84 8.08 0.23
CA THR A 113 19.06 8.07 1.05
C THR A 113 20.02 9.16 0.61
N ARG A 114 20.93 9.57 1.51
CA ARG A 114 22.04 10.51 1.18
C ARG A 114 23.32 9.79 0.75
N LEU A 115 23.22 8.51 0.32
CA LEU A 115 24.36 7.78 -0.21
C LEU A 115 24.77 8.36 -1.57
N ALA A 116 26.09 8.50 -1.79
CA ALA A 116 26.62 9.08 -3.03
C ALA A 116 26.47 8.17 -4.26
N SER A 117 26.22 6.87 -4.06
CA SER A 117 26.18 5.85 -5.11
C SER A 117 24.93 4.97 -4.96
N ALA A 118 24.16 4.84 -6.04
CA ALA A 118 23.04 3.91 -6.14
C ALA A 118 23.48 2.45 -6.25
N GLU A 119 24.69 2.18 -6.76
CA GLU A 119 25.29 0.84 -6.75
C GLU A 119 25.55 0.37 -5.30
N LEU A 120 26.04 1.29 -4.46
CA LEU A 120 26.25 1.03 -3.03
C LEU A 120 24.91 0.80 -2.30
N LEU A 121 23.87 1.56 -2.64
CA LEU A 121 22.53 1.34 -2.09
C LEU A 121 21.98 -0.04 -2.52
N ALA A 122 22.12 -0.43 -3.79
CA ALA A 122 21.70 -1.74 -4.29
C ALA A 122 22.42 -2.89 -3.55
N ALA A 123 23.72 -2.74 -3.31
CA ALA A 123 24.49 -3.69 -2.51
C ALA A 123 23.97 -3.79 -1.07
N PHE A 124 23.65 -2.67 -0.40
CA PHE A 124 23.06 -2.71 0.95
C PHE A 124 21.66 -3.32 0.97
N CYS A 125 20.82 -3.01 -0.02
CA CYS A 125 19.53 -3.66 -0.20
C CYS A 125 19.70 -5.18 -0.33
N GLN A 126 20.66 -5.65 -1.11
CA GLN A 126 20.92 -7.08 -1.27
C GLN A 126 21.48 -7.76 0.00
N ILE A 127 22.31 -7.08 0.79
CA ILE A 127 22.73 -7.62 2.10
C ILE A 127 21.56 -7.71 3.10
N SER A 128 20.54 -6.87 2.92
CA SER A 128 19.34 -6.80 3.78
C SER A 128 18.14 -7.57 3.22
N ASP A 129 18.30 -8.35 2.13
CA ASP A 129 17.24 -9.10 1.45
C ASP A 129 16.07 -8.23 0.90
N ILE A 130 16.39 -7.01 0.47
CA ILE A 130 15.42 -6.03 -0.04
C ILE A 130 15.43 -6.02 -1.57
N SER A 131 14.32 -6.42 -2.18
CA SER A 131 14.13 -6.32 -3.63
C SER A 131 13.74 -4.89 -4.04
N ALA A 132 14.64 -4.20 -4.75
CA ALA A 132 14.47 -2.80 -5.14
C ALA A 132 15.31 -2.42 -6.37
N TRP A 133 14.84 -1.43 -7.13
CA TRP A 133 15.65 -0.74 -8.13
C TRP A 133 16.25 0.53 -7.53
N CYS A 134 17.58 0.62 -7.50
CA CYS A 134 18.30 1.76 -6.96
C CYS A 134 18.67 2.73 -8.09
N VAL A 135 18.08 3.92 -8.06
CA VAL A 135 18.24 5.00 -9.02
C VAL A 135 19.25 6.02 -8.49
N GLN A 136 20.23 6.40 -9.32
CA GLN A 136 21.16 7.48 -8.99
C GLN A 136 20.46 8.84 -9.13
N ALA A 137 20.49 9.63 -8.06
CA ALA A 137 20.07 11.02 -8.06
C ALA A 137 21.27 11.96 -7.83
N ARG A 138 21.04 13.27 -7.93
CA ARG A 138 22.03 14.31 -7.58
C ARG A 138 22.07 14.54 -6.07
N GLU A 139 20.94 14.36 -5.40
CA GLU A 139 20.69 14.57 -3.98
C GLU A 139 21.13 13.35 -3.14
N GLY A 140 21.37 12.21 -3.78
CA GLY A 140 21.76 10.94 -3.16
C GLY A 140 21.38 9.74 -4.02
N ALA A 141 20.89 8.67 -3.38
CA ALA A 141 20.42 7.46 -4.06
C ALA A 141 19.01 7.08 -3.56
N VAL A 142 18.14 6.68 -4.49
CA VAL A 142 16.74 6.33 -4.23
C VAL A 142 16.50 4.87 -4.57
N ALA A 143 16.00 4.07 -3.62
CA ALA A 143 15.59 2.70 -3.88
C ALA A 143 14.06 2.63 -4.05
N VAL A 144 13.59 2.24 -5.23
CA VAL A 144 12.18 1.96 -5.53
C VAL A 144 11.88 0.52 -5.16
N LEU A 145 11.01 0.31 -4.18
CA LEU A 145 10.74 -1.01 -3.60
C LEU A 145 9.80 -1.83 -4.48
N ARG A 146 10.04 -3.16 -4.55
CA ARG A 146 9.13 -4.09 -5.23
C ARG A 146 8.06 -4.68 -4.33
N ASN A 147 8.40 -4.94 -3.06
CA ASN A 147 7.44 -5.37 -2.06
C ASN A 147 6.65 -4.14 -1.58
N LEU A 148 5.37 -4.10 -1.92
CA LEU A 148 4.42 -3.04 -1.57
C LEU A 148 3.33 -3.54 -0.60
N ASP A 149 3.44 -4.78 -0.14
CA ASP A 149 2.38 -5.51 0.54
C ASP A 149 2.44 -5.32 2.06
N GLY A 150 1.29 -5.01 2.68
CA GLY A 150 1.19 -4.80 4.12
C GLY A 150 2.24 -3.83 4.63
N GLY A 151 2.95 -4.21 5.70
CA GLY A 151 4.08 -3.46 6.25
C GLY A 151 5.44 -3.72 5.58
N GLY A 152 5.47 -4.28 4.36
CA GLY A 152 6.68 -4.64 3.62
C GLY A 152 7.66 -3.47 3.43
N PRO A 153 7.21 -2.28 2.96
CA PRO A 153 8.06 -1.11 2.85
C PRO A 153 8.70 -0.65 4.19
N GLU A 154 7.93 -0.71 5.28
CA GLU A 154 8.33 -0.31 6.62
C GLU A 154 9.28 -1.34 7.27
N ALA A 155 9.16 -2.62 6.90
CA ALA A 155 10.14 -3.66 7.25
C ALA A 155 11.45 -3.45 6.48
N ALA A 156 11.39 -3.23 5.16
CA ALA A 156 12.57 -3.04 4.33
C ALA A 156 13.45 -1.87 4.81
N ILE A 157 12.89 -0.69 5.09
CA ILE A 157 13.70 0.44 5.58
C ILE A 157 14.24 0.22 7.00
N ARG A 158 13.49 -0.51 7.85
CA ARG A 158 13.94 -0.88 9.19
C ARG A 158 15.16 -1.77 9.10
N ASP A 159 15.11 -2.81 8.29
CA ASP A 159 16.20 -3.76 8.12
C ASP A 159 17.42 -3.08 7.49
N LEU A 160 17.22 -2.26 6.45
CA LEU A 160 18.29 -1.47 5.83
C LEU A 160 19.00 -0.55 6.84
N THR A 161 18.24 0.23 7.62
CA THR A 161 18.81 1.17 8.60
C THR A 161 19.33 0.50 9.88
N THR A 162 18.93 -0.75 10.16
CA THR A 162 19.49 -1.57 11.26
C THR A 162 20.80 -2.23 10.84
N VAL A 163 20.86 -2.81 9.63
CA VAL A 163 22.03 -3.50 9.09
C VAL A 163 23.17 -2.52 8.78
N VAL A 164 22.84 -1.35 8.24
CA VAL A 164 23.84 -0.32 7.87
C VAL A 164 23.95 0.73 8.98
N SER A 165 24.89 0.52 9.91
CA SER A 165 25.08 1.40 11.06
C SER A 165 25.29 2.87 10.66
N GLY A 166 24.45 3.76 11.18
CA GLY A 166 24.54 5.20 10.91
C GLY A 166 23.91 5.65 9.58
N LEU A 167 23.33 4.73 8.80
CA LEU A 167 22.50 5.09 7.65
C LEU A 167 21.18 5.71 8.15
N SER A 168 20.84 6.86 7.58
CA SER A 168 19.50 7.42 7.63
C SER A 168 18.88 7.41 6.25
N ALA A 169 17.57 7.15 6.20
CA ALA A 169 16.80 7.08 4.98
C ALA A 169 15.38 7.59 5.26
N ILE A 170 14.73 8.17 4.26
CA ILE A 170 13.31 8.55 4.33
C ILE A 170 12.55 7.50 3.53
N LEU A 171 11.61 6.79 4.17
CA LEU A 171 10.63 5.97 3.46
C LEU A 171 9.45 6.89 3.09
N ALA A 172 9.14 6.98 1.81
CA ALA A 172 7.89 7.54 1.33
C ALA A 172 7.02 6.42 0.76
N VAL A 173 5.76 6.33 1.20
CA VAL A 173 4.78 5.33 0.77
C VAL A 173 3.50 6.05 0.34
N ASN A 174 2.94 5.67 -0.80
CA ASN A 174 1.60 6.07 -1.23
C ASN A 174 0.65 4.88 -1.03
N ARG A 175 -0.30 5.00 -0.11
CA ARG A 175 -1.39 4.03 0.13
C ARG A 175 -2.73 4.75 -0.05
N ALA A 176 -3.65 4.24 -0.85
CA ALA A 176 -4.96 4.87 -1.11
C ALA A 176 -4.87 6.39 -1.41
N ASP A 177 -3.91 6.80 -2.25
CA ASP A 177 -3.61 8.20 -2.63
C ASP A 177 -3.19 9.12 -1.47
N LYS A 178 -2.93 8.54 -0.29
CA LYS A 178 -2.33 9.19 0.86
C LYS A 178 -0.82 8.93 0.86
N LEU A 179 -0.04 9.99 0.64
CA LEU A 179 1.41 9.94 0.73
C LEU A 179 1.87 10.19 2.17
N GLU A 180 2.56 9.22 2.74
CA GLU A 180 3.22 9.31 4.04
C GLU A 180 4.73 9.20 3.85
N ALA A 181 5.50 10.13 4.43
CA ALA A 181 6.96 10.12 4.36
C ALA A 181 7.56 10.19 5.75
N THR A 182 8.36 9.21 6.16
CA THR A 182 8.91 9.12 7.51
C THR A 182 10.43 8.92 7.47
N LEU A 183 11.16 9.67 8.29
CA LEU A 183 12.60 9.51 8.47
C LEU A 183 12.89 8.29 9.35
N TRP A 184 13.83 7.44 8.95
CA TRP A 184 14.30 6.28 9.70
C TRP A 184 15.79 6.38 10.00
N ILE A 185 16.16 5.99 11.24
CA ILE A 185 17.53 5.94 11.73
C ILE A 185 17.66 4.70 12.62
N SER A 186 18.66 3.85 12.40
CA SER A 186 18.94 2.67 13.24
C SER A 186 17.73 1.76 13.49
N GLY A 187 16.89 1.56 12.47
CA GLY A 187 15.68 0.73 12.58
C GLY A 187 14.51 1.38 13.34
N GLN A 188 14.56 2.68 13.63
CA GLN A 188 13.50 3.41 14.33
C GLN A 188 12.90 4.51 13.45
N SER A 189 11.56 4.58 13.44
CA SER A 189 10.79 5.65 12.81
C SER A 189 10.88 6.93 13.63
N GLY A 190 11.30 8.03 13.00
CA GLY A 190 11.39 9.37 13.56
C GLY A 190 10.27 10.27 13.06
N GLN A 191 10.63 11.48 12.63
CA GLN A 191 9.66 12.47 12.15
C GLN A 191 9.00 12.08 10.82
N THR A 192 7.70 12.32 10.73
CA THR A 192 6.96 12.34 9.46
C THR A 192 7.11 13.70 8.78
N LEU A 193 7.30 13.69 7.47
CA LEU A 193 7.43 14.86 6.60
C LEU A 193 6.15 15.03 5.78
N ALA A 194 5.69 16.27 5.63
CA ALA A 194 4.63 16.58 4.68
C ALA A 194 5.14 16.42 3.23
N PRO A 195 4.29 16.00 2.26
CA PRO A 195 4.74 15.79 0.87
C PRO A 195 5.49 16.97 0.23
N PRO A 196 5.08 18.25 0.42
CA PRO A 196 5.85 19.39 -0.12
C PRO A 196 7.27 19.52 0.46
N ILE A 197 7.49 19.06 1.70
CA ILE A 197 8.82 19.08 2.35
C ILE A 197 9.68 17.93 1.82
N LEU A 198 9.07 16.77 1.55
CA LEU A 198 9.75 15.65 0.89
C LEU A 198 10.23 16.08 -0.49
N PHE A 199 9.32 16.49 -1.37
CA PHE A 199 9.66 16.74 -2.78
C PHE A 199 10.68 17.87 -2.96
N ALA A 200 10.60 18.95 -2.15
CA ALA A 200 11.61 20.01 -2.13
C ALA A 200 13.01 19.58 -1.67
N ALA A 201 13.17 18.38 -1.10
CA ALA A 201 14.43 17.83 -0.59
C ALA A 201 14.92 16.59 -1.36
N THR A 202 14.20 16.16 -2.40
CA THR A 202 14.47 14.96 -3.19
C THR A 202 14.58 15.29 -4.69
N ALA A 203 14.91 14.30 -5.52
CA ALA A 203 14.95 14.49 -6.97
C ALA A 203 13.54 14.52 -7.56
N ASP A 204 13.32 15.31 -8.62
CA ASP A 204 12.02 15.51 -9.28
C ASP A 204 11.30 14.18 -9.62
N PHE A 205 12.04 13.18 -10.10
CA PHE A 205 11.48 11.86 -10.44
C PHE A 205 10.85 11.11 -9.25
N VAL A 206 11.17 11.49 -8.01
CA VAL A 206 10.55 10.91 -6.80
C VAL A 206 9.09 11.34 -6.70
N GLU A 207 8.77 12.59 -7.02
CA GLU A 207 7.38 13.05 -7.09
C GLU A 207 6.63 12.31 -8.20
N ASP A 208 7.23 12.23 -9.39
CA ASP A 208 6.65 11.52 -10.52
C ASP A 208 6.39 10.02 -10.25
N LEU A 209 7.31 9.33 -9.58
CA LEU A 209 7.13 7.92 -9.18
C LEU A 209 6.04 7.75 -8.13
N MET A 210 5.95 8.67 -7.17
CA MET A 210 5.00 8.57 -6.06
C MET A 210 3.56 8.92 -6.47
N ILE A 211 3.40 9.75 -7.50
CA ILE A 211 2.10 10.09 -8.11
C ILE A 211 1.75 9.14 -9.26
N GLY A 212 2.74 8.44 -9.85
CA GLY A 212 2.54 7.46 -10.93
C GLY A 212 2.57 8.06 -12.34
N THR A 213 3.13 9.26 -12.53
CA THR A 213 3.34 9.87 -13.85
C THR A 213 4.54 9.25 -14.60
N THR A 214 5.48 8.64 -13.86
CA THR A 214 6.63 7.91 -14.41
C THR A 214 6.80 6.51 -13.81
N THR A 215 7.64 5.70 -14.43
CA THR A 215 8.00 4.34 -13.97
C THR A 215 9.52 4.14 -14.02
N VAL A 216 10.03 3.12 -13.34
CA VAL A 216 11.47 2.79 -13.36
C VAL A 216 11.97 2.51 -14.78
N ASP A 217 11.18 1.84 -15.61
CA ASP A 217 11.54 1.57 -17.01
C ASP A 217 11.55 2.83 -17.87
N ARG A 218 10.66 3.79 -17.60
CA ARG A 218 10.69 5.11 -18.27
C ARG A 218 11.94 5.89 -17.89
N LEU A 219 12.29 5.94 -16.60
CA LEU A 219 13.54 6.53 -16.14
C LEU A 219 14.78 5.87 -16.77
N ARG A 220 14.76 4.54 -16.95
CA ARG A 220 15.82 3.80 -17.67
C ARG A 220 15.92 4.20 -19.14
N GLN A 221 14.79 4.42 -19.83
CA GLN A 221 14.75 4.88 -21.22
C GLN A 221 15.25 6.33 -21.35
N ASP A 222 14.93 7.18 -20.37
CA ASP A 222 15.40 8.57 -20.27
C ASP A 222 16.89 8.69 -19.85
N GLY A 223 17.57 7.55 -19.64
CA GLY A 223 19.02 7.48 -19.41
C GLY A 223 19.43 7.53 -17.93
N ALA A 224 18.51 7.33 -16.98
CA ALA A 224 18.85 7.25 -15.56
C ALA A 224 19.72 6.02 -15.25
N THR A 225 20.76 6.22 -14.43
CA THR A 225 21.60 5.12 -13.94
C THR A 225 20.83 4.35 -12.87
N ILE A 226 20.46 3.09 -13.17
CA ILE A 226 19.62 2.24 -12.33
C ILE A 226 20.28 0.88 -12.15
N PHE A 227 20.39 0.45 -10.89
CA PHE A 227 20.92 -0.85 -10.47
C PHE A 227 19.82 -1.69 -9.82
N ASP A 228 19.73 -2.97 -10.15
CA ASP A 228 18.80 -3.92 -9.53
C ASP A 228 19.48 -4.62 -8.35
N SER A 229 18.89 -4.62 -7.15
CA SER A 229 19.48 -5.35 -6.02
C SER A 229 19.60 -6.87 -6.29
N GLY A 230 18.69 -7.43 -7.10
CA GLY A 230 18.70 -8.84 -7.50
C GLY A 230 19.82 -9.24 -8.49
N GLU A 231 20.53 -8.28 -9.10
CA GLU A 231 21.71 -8.56 -9.96
C GLU A 231 23.01 -8.79 -9.18
N TYR A 232 22.96 -8.73 -7.85
CA TYR A 232 24.10 -8.93 -6.97
C TYR A 232 23.94 -10.22 -6.17
N ASP A 233 24.97 -11.07 -6.16
CA ASP A 233 25.12 -12.04 -5.08
C ASP A 233 25.69 -11.35 -3.83
N ARG A 234 25.68 -12.06 -2.70
CA ARG A 234 26.14 -11.54 -1.40
C ARG A 234 27.64 -11.20 -1.39
N GLU A 235 28.46 -11.86 -2.20
CA GLU A 235 29.91 -11.64 -2.28
C GLU A 235 30.21 -10.38 -3.08
N LYS A 236 29.59 -10.23 -4.26
CA LYS A 236 29.66 -9.04 -5.12
C LYS A 236 29.15 -7.80 -4.39
N ALA A 237 28.02 -7.91 -3.67
CA ALA A 237 27.50 -6.83 -2.82
C ALA A 237 28.52 -6.42 -1.73
N MET A 238 29.12 -7.39 -1.03
CA MET A 238 30.16 -7.12 -0.03
C MET A 238 31.42 -6.47 -0.66
N GLY A 239 31.79 -6.87 -1.88
CA GLY A 239 32.87 -6.26 -2.66
C GLY A 239 32.63 -4.78 -2.99
N ILE A 240 31.41 -4.42 -3.38
CA ILE A 240 30.98 -3.03 -3.65
C ILE A 240 31.02 -2.20 -2.37
N ILE A 241 30.55 -2.76 -1.24
CA ILE A 241 30.60 -2.08 0.06
C ILE A 241 32.08 -1.87 0.50
N ALA A 242 32.94 -2.87 0.28
CA ALA A 242 34.36 -2.79 0.60
C ALA A 242 35.13 -1.76 -0.25
N SER A 243 34.76 -1.59 -1.53
CA SER A 243 35.39 -0.57 -2.40
C SER A 243 35.03 0.85 -1.97
N HIS A 244 33.76 1.08 -1.63
CA HIS A 244 33.25 2.39 -1.19
C HIS A 244 33.73 2.77 0.23
N THR A 245 33.84 1.81 1.15
CA THR A 245 34.31 2.07 2.53
C THR A 245 35.83 2.27 2.63
N ARG A 246 36.64 1.61 1.79
CA ARG A 246 38.10 1.79 1.77
C ARG A 246 38.54 3.22 1.47
N PHE A 247 37.75 3.99 0.74
CA PHE A 247 38.08 5.37 0.38
C PHE A 247 38.09 6.34 1.58
N GLY A 248 37.47 5.98 2.71
CA GLY A 248 37.39 6.83 3.92
C GLY A 248 38.54 6.69 4.93
N ALA A 249 39.36 5.64 4.86
CA ALA A 249 40.26 5.25 5.97
C ALA A 249 41.75 5.58 5.79
N GLY A 250 42.15 6.23 4.69
CA GLY A 250 43.56 6.30 4.24
C GLY A 250 44.25 7.68 4.29
N GLY A 251 43.82 8.59 5.15
CA GLY A 251 43.98 10.05 4.94
C GLY A 251 44.96 10.86 5.81
N SER A 252 45.86 10.29 6.61
CA SER A 252 46.91 11.11 7.27
C SER A 252 48.17 10.36 7.72
N THR A 253 49.19 10.36 6.85
CA THR A 253 50.60 10.24 7.27
C THR A 253 51.38 11.42 6.68
N ARG A 254 51.06 12.63 7.17
CA ARG A 254 51.80 13.84 6.79
C ARG A 254 53.19 13.79 7.45
N LYS A 255 54.13 13.15 6.74
CA LYS A 255 55.54 12.97 7.11
C LYS A 255 56.18 14.32 7.45
N GLY A 256 56.37 14.59 8.73
CA GLY A 256 57.16 15.73 9.20
C GLY A 256 58.58 15.61 8.65
N ARG A 257 58.96 16.54 7.76
CA ARG A 257 60.35 16.69 7.33
C ARG A 257 61.07 17.46 8.44
N VAL A 258 62.14 16.86 8.95
CA VAL A 258 63.11 17.51 9.82
C VAL A 258 64.04 18.36 8.96
N GLU A 259 64.09 19.66 9.27
CA GLU A 259 65.23 20.57 9.07
C GLU A 259 65.30 21.46 10.32
#